data_AF-K2BHL7-F1
#
_entry.id   AF-K2BHL7-F1
#
_cell.length_a   1.000
_cell.length_b   1.000
_cell.length_c   1.000
_cell.angle_alpha   90.00
_cell.angle_beta   90.00
_cell.angle_gamma   90.00
#
_symmetry.space_group_name_H-M   'P 1'
#
loop_
_entity.id
_entity.type
_entity.pdbx_description
1 polymer ?
#
loop_
_entity_poly.entity_id
_entity_poly.type
_entity_poly.pdbx_seq_one_letter_code
_entity_poly.pdbx_strand_id
1 'polypeptide(L)' 'MKGKKGRLMLIGSTKTGRILAVILHEKFEKYTYYVVTARQAGKKERMLYTRIYE' A
#
# COMPACT_ATOMS: atom_id res chain seq x y z
N MET A 1 -9.32 1.69 -6.00
CA MET A 1 -9.40 0.36 -5.34
C MET A 1 -9.97 0.54 -3.94
N LYS A 2 -11.22 0.13 -3.69
CA LYS A 2 -11.81 0.12 -2.34
C LYS A 2 -11.40 -1.19 -1.65
N GLY A 3 -10.57 -1.14 -0.62
CA GLY A 3 -10.20 -2.34 0.15
C GLY A 3 -11.36 -2.84 1.01
N LYS A 4 -11.22 -4.04 1.59
CA LYS A 4 -12.18 -4.57 2.57
C LYS A 4 -12.21 -3.65 3.80
N LYS A 5 -13.42 -3.35 4.31
CA LYS A 5 -13.64 -2.53 5.52
C LYS A 5 -13.08 -1.10 5.45
N GLY A 6 -13.19 -0.41 4.30
CA GLY A 6 -12.75 0.98 4.17
C GLY A 6 -11.22 1.18 4.19
N ARG A 7 -10.45 0.10 4.02
CA ARG A 7 -8.98 0.14 4.01
C ARG A 7 -8.45 0.54 2.63
N LEU A 8 -7.30 1.19 2.64
CA LEU A 8 -6.52 1.50 1.45
C LEU A 8 -5.29 0.59 1.42
N MET A 9 -4.92 0.14 0.22
CA MET A 9 -3.65 -0.53 -0.02
C MET A 9 -2.77 0.39 -0.85
N LEU A 10 -1.58 0.69 -0.33
CA LEU A 10 -0.52 1.39 -1.03
C LEU A 10 0.54 0.38 -1.45
N ILE A 11 1.01 0.46 -2.69
CA ILE A 11 2.18 -0.27 -3.17
C ILE A 11 3.19 0.78 -3.65
N GLY A 12 4.41 0.70 -3.15
CA GLY A 12 5.44 1.69 -3.47
C GLY A 12 6.85 1.19 -3.21
N SER A 13 7.82 1.79 -3.90
CA SER A 13 9.24 1.58 -3.61
C SER A 13 9.68 2.38 -2.39
N THR A 14 10.61 1.80 -1.64
CA THR A 14 11.34 2.48 -0.57
C THR A 14 12.60 3.14 -1.14
N LYS A 15 13.25 4.00 -0.35
CA LYS A 15 14.54 4.60 -0.71
C LYS A 15 15.63 3.58 -1.02
N THR A 16 15.53 2.36 -0.48
CA THR A 16 16.47 1.26 -0.73
C THR A 16 16.04 0.34 -1.87
N GLY A 17 15.01 0.70 -2.65
CA GLY A 17 14.54 -0.04 -3.81
C GLY A 17 13.61 -1.22 -3.49
N ARG A 18 13.36 -1.53 -2.22
CA ARG A 18 12.38 -2.57 -1.84
C ARG A 18 10.97 -2.08 -2.12
N ILE A 19 10.14 -2.91 -2.76
CA ILE A 19 8.71 -2.63 -2.94
C ILE A 19 7.93 -3.15 -1.73
N LEU A 20 7.16 -2.26 -1.10
CA LEU A 20 6.30 -2.58 0.03
C LEU A 20 4.82 -2.53 -0.37
N ALA A 21 4.03 -3.36 0.30
CA ALA A 21 2.58 -3.25 0.34
C ALA A 21 2.19 -2.78 1.75
N VAL A 22 1.53 -1.64 1.85
CA VAL A 22 1.10 -1.01 3.11
C VAL A 22 -0.42 -0.92 3.13
N ILE A 23 -1.03 -1.42 4.19
CA ILE A 23 -2.47 -1.31 4.41
C ILE A 23 -2.73 -0.18 5.39
N LEU A 24 -3.52 0.79 4.97
CA LEU A 24 -3.94 1.93 5.76
C LEU A 24 -5.42 1.84 6.13
N HIS A 25 -5.75 2.38 7.29
CA HIS A 25 -7.12 2.65 7.71
C HIS A 25 -7.21 4.13 8.07
N GLU A 26 -8.27 4.79 7.61
CA GLU A 26 -8.61 6.15 8.02
C GLU A 26 -8.95 6.19 9.52
N LYS A 27 -8.46 7.21 10.22
CA LYS A 27 -8.82 7.52 11.60
C LYS A 27 -10.17 8.25 11.60
N PHE A 28 -10.78 8.42 12.77
CA PHE A 28 -11.99 9.24 12.92
C PHE A 28 -11.78 10.69 12.42
N GLU A 29 -10.55 11.20 12.48
CA GLU A 29 -10.16 12.48 11.88
C GLU A 29 -9.96 12.34 10.37
N LYS A 30 -10.68 13.17 9.61
CA LYS A 30 -10.63 13.18 8.14
C LYS A 30 -9.19 13.33 7.63
N TYR A 31 -8.84 12.52 6.62
CA TYR A 31 -7.50 12.50 5.99
C TYR A 31 -6.34 12.05 6.87
N THR A 32 -6.60 11.60 8.10
CA THR A 32 -5.57 11.00 8.94
C THR A 32 -5.64 9.49 8.78
N TYR A 33 -4.50 8.85 8.51
CA TYR A 33 -4.44 7.40 8.31
C TYR A 33 -3.41 6.79 9.26
N TYR A 34 -3.70 5.59 9.74
CA TYR A 34 -2.73 4.78 10.47
C TYR A 34 -2.42 3.49 9.71
N VAL A 35 -1.20 2.99 9.93
CA VAL A 35 -0.73 1.74 9.33
C VAL A 35 -1.35 0.56 10.08
N VAL A 36 -2.12 -0.25 9.37
CA VAL A 36 -2.61 -1.53 9.89
C VAL A 36 -1.52 -2.59 9.76
N THR A 37 -0.83 -2.61 8.61
CA THR A 37 0.29 -3.51 8.38
C THR A 37 1.17 -2.99 7.25
N ALA A 38 2.45 -3.30 7.31
CA ALA A 38 3.42 -3.10 6.24
C ALA A 38 4.20 -4.39 6.04
N ARG A 39 4.32 -4.83 4.79
CA ARG A 39 5.10 -6.01 4.43
C ARG A 39 5.76 -5.83 3.07
N GLN A 40 6.71 -6.70 2.77
CA GLN A 40 7.24 -6.80 1.41
C GLN A 40 6.10 -7.13 0.42
N ALA A 41 6.07 -6.44 -0.71
CA ALA A 41 5.10 -6.68 -1.75
C ALA A 41 5.32 -8.08 -2.35
N GLY A 42 4.25 -8.83 -2.57
CA GLY A 42 4.28 -10.15 -3.21
C GLY A 42 4.50 -10.07 -4.71
N LYS A 43 4.70 -11.21 -5.38
CA LYS A 43 4.99 -11.26 -6.83
C LYS A 43 3.97 -10.50 -7.69
N LYS A 44 2.67 -10.69 -7.43
CA LYS A 44 1.59 -10.02 -8.19
C LYS A 44 1.56 -8.50 -7.95
N GLU A 45 1.79 -8.07 -6.71
CA GLU A 45 1.81 -6.64 -6.34
C GLU A 45 3.02 -5.92 -6.97
N ARG A 46 4.18 -6.59 -7.01
CA ARG A 46 5.37 -6.06 -7.69
C ARG A 46 5.14 -5.93 -9.20
N MET A 47 4.57 -6.94 -9.85
CA MET A 47 4.22 -6.85 -11.28
C MET A 47 3.24 -5.71 -11.56
N LEU A 48 2.22 -5.54 -10.70
CA LEU A 48 1.26 -4.45 -10.84
C LEU A 48 1.95 -3.08 -10.74
N TYR A 49 2.83 -2.92 -9.75
CA TYR A 49 3.59 -1.68 -9.55
C TYR A 49 4.46 -1.36 -10.78
N THR A 50 5.26 -2.31 -11.22
CA THR A 50 6.09 -2.17 -12.43
C THR A 50 5.25 -1.78 -13.64
N ARG A 51 4.14 -2.46 -13.90
CA ARG A 51 3.28 -2.16 -15.06
C ARG A 51 2.69 -0.74 -15.09
N ILE A 52 2.48 -0.13 -13.93
CA ILE A 52 1.84 1.20 -13.82
C ILE A 52 2.87 2.33 -13.86
N TYR A 53 4.06 2.09 -13.31
CA TYR A 53 5.05 3.14 -13.03
C TYR A 53 6.34 3.03 -13.86
N GLU A 54 6.56 1.91 -14.57
CA GLU A 54 7.63 1.72 -15.56
C GLU A 54 7.00 1.51 -16.95
#